data_AF-A0A535S1P7-F1
#
_entry.id   AF-A0A535S1P7-F1
#
_cell.length_a   1.000
_cell.length_b   1.000
_cell.length_c   1.000
_cell.angle_alpha   90.00
_cell.angle_beta   90.00
_cell.angle_gamma   90.00
#
_symmetry.space_group_name_H-M   'P 1'
#
loop_
_entity.id
_entity.type
_entity.pdbx_description
1 polymer ?
#
loop_
_entity_poly.entity_id
_entity_poly.type
_entity_poly.pdbx_seq_one_letter_code
_entity_poly.pdbx_strand_id
1 'polypeptide(L)'
;MHAGSERARRASGSTQHFPYRPGEDSAKEEGEVQTMHDTDEYARTKHPPIRIITLGEFALQRLVPALSQDSDESPRYEGVARSEWSNRGPAMALLKVLLCRANRRASRDELIEAIWPDHETINAAHALDSAASVLRRHILRTGEVGSLLLTLRSGGETIFKLAGQHRLWVDADALLSLVSQALRAECQGQDPLPLLEEVHTLAGGEFLEDDLYAEWAQPRRHTINGARHRILFKLVELYRKDERVGLA
;
A
#
# COMPACT_ATOMS: atom_id res chain seq x y z
N MET A 1 65.20 40.16 47.70
CA MET A 1 65.76 41.27 46.90
C MET A 1 65.22 41.15 45.47
N HIS A 2 64.57 42.23 44.99
CA HIS A 2 64.06 42.55 43.63
C HIS A 2 63.16 41.52 42.91
N ALA A 3 61.89 41.74 42.57
CA ALA A 3 61.06 42.91 42.16
C ALA A 3 61.33 43.48 40.75
N GLY A 4 60.28 43.44 39.90
CA GLY A 4 60.03 44.27 38.71
C GLY A 4 60.68 43.79 37.40
N SER A 5 60.21 44.08 36.20
CA SER A 5 59.06 44.88 35.75
C SER A 5 58.87 44.70 34.22
N GLU A 6 57.61 44.73 33.79
CA GLU A 6 57.03 45.50 32.66
C GLU A 6 57.47 45.43 31.18
N ARG A 7 56.41 45.25 30.37
CA ARG A 7 55.91 46.08 29.22
C ARG A 7 56.54 45.98 27.82
N ALA A 8 55.70 45.43 26.92
CA ALA A 8 55.01 46.09 25.80
C ALA A 8 55.76 47.01 24.81
N ARG A 9 55.57 46.75 23.50
CA ARG A 9 54.96 47.70 22.52
C ARG A 9 54.81 47.14 21.08
N ARG A 10 53.56 47.18 20.61
CA ARG A 10 52.97 47.58 19.29
C ARG A 10 53.76 47.54 17.95
N ALA A 11 53.14 46.83 17.00
CA ALA A 11 52.54 47.25 15.70
C ALA A 11 53.36 47.90 14.56
N SER A 12 53.26 47.27 13.37
CA SER A 12 53.01 47.78 11.98
C SER A 12 53.42 46.63 11.03
N GLY A 13 52.72 46.15 10.01
CA GLY A 13 51.71 46.71 9.11
C GLY A 13 52.22 46.43 7.68
N SER A 14 51.54 45.59 6.88
CA SER A 14 51.58 45.73 5.42
C SER A 14 50.51 44.88 4.74
N THR A 15 49.57 45.58 4.13
CA THR A 15 48.55 45.12 3.20
C THR A 15 49.19 44.83 1.85
N GLN A 16 48.94 43.66 1.26
CA GLN A 16 49.05 43.48 -0.18
C GLN A 16 47.78 42.85 -0.76
N HIS A 17 47.16 43.70 -1.57
CA HIS A 17 45.97 43.52 -2.37
C HIS A 17 46.45 43.03 -3.75
N PHE A 18 45.94 41.91 -4.25
CA PHE A 18 46.06 41.54 -5.67
C PHE A 18 44.67 41.16 -6.23
N PRO A 19 44.45 41.41 -7.54
CA PRO A 19 43.16 41.83 -8.05
C PRO A 19 42.33 40.69 -8.66
N TYR A 20 41.02 40.86 -8.56
CA TYR A 20 40.02 40.12 -9.32
C TYR A 20 39.75 40.83 -10.65
N ARG A 21 39.75 40.10 -11.77
CA ARG A 21 38.99 40.42 -12.99
C ARG A 21 38.92 39.21 -13.96
N PRO A 22 37.92 39.17 -14.87
CA PRO A 22 37.05 38.00 -15.07
C PRO A 22 36.99 37.51 -16.53
N GLY A 23 36.22 36.44 -16.75
CA GLY A 23 35.80 35.90 -18.05
C GLY A 23 35.47 34.41 -17.87
N GLU A 24 34.20 34.08 -17.59
CA GLU A 24 33.25 33.59 -18.60
C GLU A 24 33.75 32.31 -19.29
N ASP A 25 33.29 31.12 -18.86
CA ASP A 25 32.09 30.53 -19.45
C ASP A 25 31.67 29.22 -18.74
N SER A 26 30.36 29.01 -18.69
CA SER A 26 29.70 27.70 -18.70
C SER A 26 29.98 26.67 -17.57
N ALA A 27 29.10 26.67 -16.57
CA ALA A 27 28.17 25.55 -16.33
C ALA A 27 27.44 25.79 -15.01
N LYS A 28 26.20 26.28 -15.10
CA LYS A 28 25.24 26.12 -14.02
C LYS A 28 24.95 24.63 -13.90
N GLU A 29 25.46 23.96 -12.87
CA GLU A 29 24.85 22.72 -12.39
C GLU A 29 23.56 23.13 -11.66
N GLU A 30 22.54 23.40 -12.47
CA GLU A 30 21.15 23.23 -12.07
C GLU A 30 21.01 21.75 -11.71
N GLY A 31 21.12 21.45 -10.41
CA GLY A 31 20.77 20.14 -9.90
C GLY A 31 19.34 19.86 -10.33
N GLU A 32 19.19 18.96 -11.30
CA GLU A 32 17.92 18.48 -11.81
C GLU A 32 17.08 18.03 -10.62
N VAL A 33 16.16 18.91 -10.22
CA VAL A 33 14.93 18.51 -9.58
C VAL A 33 14.26 17.65 -10.63
N GLN A 34 14.44 16.34 -10.53
CA GLN A 34 13.60 15.38 -11.22
C GLN A 34 12.22 15.46 -10.56
N THR A 35 11.52 16.56 -10.80
CA THR A 35 10.07 16.57 -10.92
C THR A 35 9.77 15.56 -11.99
N MET A 36 9.62 14.29 -11.57
CA MET A 36 8.87 13.31 -12.32
C MET A 36 7.49 13.92 -12.44
N HIS A 37 7.29 14.59 -13.57
CA HIS A 37 5.98 14.82 -14.12
C HIS A 37 5.19 13.53 -13.94
N ASP A 38 4.03 13.69 -13.31
CA ASP A 38 2.97 12.71 -13.11
C ASP A 38 2.35 12.36 -14.47
N THR A 39 3.21 11.96 -15.42
CA THR A 39 2.90 11.54 -16.77
C THR A 39 3.06 10.04 -16.79
N ASP A 40 2.15 9.38 -16.09
CA ASP A 40 1.41 8.32 -16.72
C ASP A 40 0.08 8.22 -15.97
N GLU A 41 -0.92 8.76 -16.64
CA GLU A 41 -2.29 8.30 -16.67
C GLU A 41 -2.29 6.76 -16.79
N TYR A 42 -1.94 6.08 -15.69
CA TYR A 42 -1.85 4.62 -15.61
C TYR A 42 -3.16 4.09 -16.15
N ALA A 43 -3.09 3.47 -17.33
CA ALA A 43 -4.21 2.83 -17.99
C ALA A 43 -5.01 2.13 -16.89
N ARG A 44 -6.23 2.62 -16.64
CA ARG A 44 -7.15 2.00 -15.68
C ARG A 44 -7.42 0.62 -16.26
N THR A 45 -6.58 -0.35 -15.92
CA THR A 45 -6.73 -1.71 -16.40
C THR A 45 -8.08 -2.16 -15.88
N LYS A 46 -9.05 -2.33 -16.78
CA LYS A 46 -10.40 -2.81 -16.43
C LYS A 46 -10.32 -4.10 -15.60
N HIS A 47 -9.26 -4.87 -15.81
CA HIS A 47 -8.98 -6.12 -15.13
C HIS A 47 -7.61 -6.04 -14.42
N PRO A 48 -7.57 -5.92 -13.08
CA PRO A 48 -6.32 -5.96 -12.33
C PRO A 48 -5.59 -7.30 -12.55
N PRO A 49 -4.26 -7.32 -12.75
CA PRO A 49 -3.52 -8.56 -13.03
C PRO A 49 -3.55 -9.58 -11.88
N ILE A 50 -3.76 -9.12 -10.64
CA ILE A 50 -3.85 -9.97 -9.45
C ILE A 50 -5.05 -9.55 -8.60
N ARG A 51 -5.79 -10.55 -8.12
CA ARG A 51 -6.79 -10.43 -7.05
C ARG A 51 -6.33 -11.17 -5.81
N ILE A 52 -6.62 -10.60 -4.65
CA ILE A 52 -6.41 -11.23 -3.35
C ILE A 52 -7.77 -11.35 -2.66
N ILE A 53 -8.07 -12.56 -2.22
CA ILE A 53 -9.25 -12.87 -1.41
C ILE A 53 -8.79 -12.93 0.04
N THR A 54 -9.45 -12.16 0.88
CA THR A 54 -9.16 -12.04 2.31
C THR A 54 -10.39 -12.23 3.18
N LEU A 55 -11.61 -12.24 2.62
CA LEU A 55 -12.85 -12.47 3.37
C LEU A 55 -13.23 -13.96 3.29
N GLY A 56 -12.61 -14.77 4.16
CA GLY A 56 -12.63 -16.24 4.13
C GLY A 56 -11.21 -16.81 4.00
N GLU A 57 -11.10 -17.99 3.36
CA GLU A 57 -9.79 -18.59 3.06
C GLU A 57 -8.93 -17.65 2.21
N PHE A 58 -7.69 -17.42 2.64
CA PHE A 58 -6.79 -16.52 1.93
C PHE A 58 -6.40 -17.11 0.57
N ALA A 59 -6.73 -16.40 -0.52
CA ALA A 59 -6.43 -16.85 -1.87
C ALA A 59 -5.78 -15.76 -2.72
N LEU A 60 -4.91 -16.19 -3.63
CA LEU A 60 -4.34 -15.37 -4.69
C LEU A 60 -4.93 -15.83 -6.01
N GLN A 61 -5.33 -14.89 -6.86
CA GLN A 61 -5.82 -15.18 -8.20
C GLN A 61 -5.07 -14.34 -9.22
N ARG A 62 -4.77 -14.93 -10.39
CA ARG A 62 -4.13 -14.25 -11.51
C ARG A 62 -5.11 -14.10 -12.67
N LEU A 63 -5.04 -12.96 -13.33
CA LEU A 63 -5.76 -12.73 -14.56
C LEU A 63 -5.20 -13.65 -15.66
N VAL A 64 -6.09 -14.41 -16.28
CA VAL A 64 -5.84 -15.15 -17.51
C VAL A 64 -6.50 -14.35 -18.65
N PRO A 65 -5.70 -13.73 -19.53
CA PRO A 65 -6.23 -13.00 -20.68
C PRO A 65 -7.02 -13.93 -21.59
N ALA A 66 -8.05 -13.39 -22.24
CA ALA A 66 -8.71 -14.08 -23.34
C ALA A 66 -7.66 -14.38 -24.43
N LEU A 67 -7.59 -15.64 -24.88
CA LEU A 67 -6.55 -16.12 -25.81
C LEU A 67 -6.66 -15.50 -27.22
N SER A 68 -7.76 -14.78 -27.51
CA SER A 68 -8.00 -14.09 -28.78
C SER A 68 -8.98 -12.93 -28.60
N GLN A 69 -8.80 -11.83 -29.37
CA GLN A 69 -9.77 -10.73 -29.41
C GLN A 69 -11.09 -11.12 -30.11
N ASP A 70 -11.07 -12.18 -30.93
CA ASP A 70 -12.23 -12.70 -31.68
C ASP A 70 -13.01 -13.80 -30.94
N SER A 71 -12.55 -14.24 -29.76
CA SER A 71 -13.31 -15.15 -28.91
C SER A 71 -14.19 -14.36 -27.94
N ASP A 72 -15.46 -14.74 -27.81
CA ASP A 72 -16.42 -14.25 -26.79
C ASP A 72 -16.02 -14.61 -25.34
N GLU A 73 -14.78 -15.06 -25.13
CA GLU A 73 -14.27 -15.48 -23.83
C GLU A 73 -13.85 -14.25 -23.02
N SER A 74 -14.61 -13.94 -21.97
CA SER A 74 -14.24 -12.89 -21.03
C SER A 74 -12.97 -13.26 -20.25
N PRO A 75 -12.09 -12.30 -19.93
CA PRO A 75 -10.92 -12.56 -19.12
C PRO A 75 -11.33 -13.11 -17.75
N ARG A 76 -10.71 -14.22 -17.34
CA ARG A 76 -11.05 -14.93 -16.10
C ARG A 76 -9.91 -14.85 -15.08
N TYR A 77 -10.25 -15.16 -13.82
CA TYR A 77 -9.27 -15.24 -12.75
C TYR A 77 -9.10 -16.69 -12.33
N GLU A 78 -7.85 -17.15 -12.32
CA GLU A 78 -7.51 -18.50 -11.87
C GLU A 78 -6.78 -18.43 -10.53
N GLY A 79 -7.15 -19.32 -9.61
CA GLY A 79 -6.52 -19.44 -8.30
C GLY A 79 -5.09 -19.94 -8.43
N VAL A 80 -4.16 -19.28 -7.74
CA VAL A 80 -2.77 -19.72 -7.59
C VAL A 80 -2.74 -20.79 -6.52
N ALA A 81 -2.16 -21.95 -6.83
CA ALA A 81 -2.17 -23.09 -5.91
C ALA A 81 -1.46 -22.74 -4.59
N ARG A 82 -2.02 -23.19 -3.45
CA ARG A 82 -1.46 -22.91 -2.12
C ARG A 82 0.00 -23.32 -1.99
N SER A 83 0.41 -24.41 -2.64
CA SER A 83 1.78 -24.90 -2.69
C SER A 83 2.77 -23.92 -3.33
N GLU A 84 2.32 -23.00 -4.18
CA GLU A 84 3.19 -22.01 -4.83
C GLU A 84 3.64 -20.89 -3.89
N TRP A 85 2.96 -20.71 -2.75
CA TRP A 85 3.23 -19.60 -1.83
C TRP A 85 3.27 -19.98 -0.35
N SER A 86 2.81 -21.18 0.04
CA SER A 86 2.77 -21.62 1.44
C SER A 86 4.14 -21.74 2.11
N ASN A 87 5.20 -22.06 1.36
CA ASN A 87 6.57 -22.12 1.86
C ASN A 87 7.26 -20.74 1.99
N ARG A 88 6.53 -19.64 1.74
CA ARG A 88 7.06 -18.27 1.74
C ARG A 88 6.53 -17.46 2.93
N GLY A 89 6.53 -18.07 4.12
CA GLY A 89 5.92 -17.52 5.34
C GLY A 89 6.18 -16.03 5.57
N PRO A 90 7.44 -15.58 5.70
CA PRO A 90 7.76 -14.16 5.91
C PRO A 90 7.29 -13.22 4.78
N ALA A 91 7.35 -13.69 3.53
CA ALA A 91 6.86 -12.91 2.39
C ALA A 91 5.33 -12.75 2.45
N MET A 92 4.61 -13.83 2.78
CA MET A 92 3.16 -13.79 2.93
C MET A 92 2.74 -12.97 4.16
N ALA A 93 3.48 -13.04 5.27
CA ALA A 93 3.26 -12.19 6.43
C ALA A 93 3.42 -10.71 6.06
N LEU A 94 4.48 -10.34 5.34
CA LEU A 94 4.68 -8.98 4.81
C LEU A 94 3.51 -8.52 3.95
N LEU A 95 3.02 -9.37 3.04
CA LEU A 95 1.86 -9.05 2.20
C LEU A 95 0.62 -8.77 3.05
N LYS A 96 0.29 -9.69 3.98
CA LYS A 96 -0.91 -9.57 4.83
C LYS A 96 -0.83 -8.37 5.77
N VAL A 97 0.32 -8.11 6.39
CA VAL A 97 0.54 -6.91 7.22
C VAL A 97 0.31 -5.65 6.38
N LEU A 98 0.87 -5.56 5.18
CA LEU A 98 0.63 -4.41 4.30
C LEU A 98 -0.86 -4.26 3.93
N LEU A 99 -1.59 -5.35 3.69
CA LEU A 99 -3.04 -5.32 3.44
C LEU A 99 -3.85 -4.80 4.65
N CYS A 100 -3.33 -4.94 5.86
CA CYS A 100 -3.95 -4.43 7.07
C CYS A 100 -3.69 -2.93 7.31
N ARG A 101 -2.67 -2.36 6.67
CA ARG A 101 -2.25 -0.97 6.91
C ARG A 101 -3.03 0.02 6.05
N ALA A 102 -3.22 1.23 6.58
CA ALA A 102 -3.82 2.33 5.84
C ALA A 102 -3.01 2.61 4.56
N ASN A 103 -3.69 2.82 3.43
CA ASN A 103 -3.07 3.01 2.11
C ASN A 103 -2.11 1.90 1.68
N ARG A 104 -2.23 0.72 2.30
CA ARG A 104 -1.37 -0.45 2.10
C ARG A 104 0.12 -0.17 2.17
N ARG A 105 0.51 0.70 3.10
CA ARG A 105 1.90 1.12 3.28
C ARG A 105 2.33 1.02 4.73
N ALA A 106 3.61 0.72 4.93
CA ALA A 106 4.25 0.74 6.23
C ALA A 106 5.74 1.06 6.10
N SER A 107 6.30 1.66 7.14
CA SER A 107 7.74 1.85 7.25
C SER A 107 8.44 0.50 7.46
N ARG A 108 9.76 0.50 7.30
CA ARG A 108 10.59 -0.67 7.58
C ARG A 108 10.42 -1.17 9.01
N ASP A 109 10.40 -0.25 9.97
CA ASP A 109 10.37 -0.58 11.39
C ASP A 109 8.99 -1.13 11.80
N GLU A 110 7.91 -0.53 11.31
CA GLU A 110 6.53 -1.03 11.53
C GLU A 110 6.32 -2.46 11.00
N LEU A 111 7.02 -2.83 9.93
CA LEU A 111 6.98 -4.17 9.35
C LEU A 111 7.81 -5.16 10.15
N ILE A 112 9.00 -4.75 10.60
CA ILE A 112 9.86 -5.58 11.44
C ILE A 112 9.14 -5.90 12.75
N GLU A 113 8.60 -4.88 13.43
CA GLU A 113 7.87 -5.04 14.70
C GLU A 113 6.66 -5.97 14.54
N ALA A 114 5.91 -5.85 13.44
CA ALA A 114 4.71 -6.66 13.22
C ALA A 114 5.01 -8.12 12.86
N ILE A 115 6.07 -8.40 12.10
CA ILE A 115 6.38 -9.74 11.59
C ILE A 115 7.34 -10.49 12.53
N TRP A 116 8.22 -9.75 13.20
CA TRP A 116 9.23 -10.27 14.12
C TRP A 116 9.29 -9.44 15.41
N PRO A 117 8.29 -9.57 16.30
CA PRO A 117 8.29 -8.83 17.57
C PRO A 117 9.53 -9.16 18.41
N ASP A 118 9.98 -10.42 18.42
CA ASP A 118 11.14 -10.90 19.18
C ASP A 118 12.44 -10.96 18.32
N HIS A 119 12.73 -9.90 17.58
CA HIS A 119 13.81 -9.88 16.59
C HIS A 119 15.24 -9.79 17.16
N GLU A 120 15.43 -9.81 18.48
CA GLU A 120 16.75 -9.69 19.14
C GLU A 120 17.77 -10.76 18.70
N THR A 121 17.28 -11.90 18.20
CA THR A 121 18.09 -13.05 17.78
C THR A 121 18.27 -13.18 16.27
N ILE A 122 17.63 -12.31 15.48
CA ILE A 122 17.67 -12.38 14.01
C ILE A 122 18.05 -11.04 13.38
N ASN A 123 18.68 -11.08 12.21
CA ASN A 123 18.83 -9.90 11.39
C ASN A 123 17.49 -9.62 10.67
N ALA A 124 16.49 -9.10 11.40
CA ALA A 124 15.14 -8.86 10.88
C ALA A 124 15.13 -7.87 9.71
N ALA A 125 16.08 -6.93 9.71
CA ALA A 125 16.40 -6.06 8.60
C ALA A 125 16.64 -6.86 7.29
N HIS A 126 17.62 -7.77 7.30
CA HIS A 126 17.91 -8.64 6.17
C HIS A 126 16.76 -9.60 5.84
N ALA A 127 16.07 -10.10 6.87
CA ALA A 127 14.91 -10.99 6.70
C ALA A 127 13.76 -10.28 5.95
N LEU A 128 13.49 -9.01 6.27
CA LEU A 128 12.51 -8.19 5.57
C LEU A 128 12.92 -7.96 4.11
N ASP A 129 14.18 -7.61 3.85
CA ASP A 129 14.67 -7.40 2.48
C ASP A 129 14.55 -8.68 1.64
N SER A 130 14.81 -9.84 2.26
CA SER A 130 14.62 -11.16 1.66
C SER A 130 13.14 -11.46 1.39
N ALA A 131 12.26 -11.23 2.36
CA ALA A 131 10.81 -11.41 2.23
C ALA A 131 10.22 -10.51 1.12
N ALA A 132 10.63 -9.24 1.08
CA ALA A 132 10.23 -8.31 0.04
C ALA A 132 10.72 -8.76 -1.34
N SER A 133 11.98 -9.22 -1.45
CA SER A 133 12.53 -9.78 -2.70
C SER A 133 11.71 -10.97 -3.19
N VAL A 134 11.35 -11.90 -2.30
CA VAL A 134 10.50 -13.06 -2.62
C VAL A 134 9.12 -12.62 -3.10
N LEU A 135 8.48 -11.67 -2.40
CA LEU A 135 7.19 -11.10 -2.84
C LEU A 135 7.30 -10.51 -4.25
N ARG A 136 8.30 -9.68 -4.52
CA ARG A 136 8.47 -9.02 -5.83
C ARG A 136 8.65 -10.01 -6.97
N ARG A 137 9.44 -11.05 -6.76
CA ARG A 137 9.84 -11.98 -7.84
C ARG A 137 8.81 -13.05 -8.13
N HIS A 138 8.09 -13.51 -7.10
CA HIS A 138 7.32 -14.74 -7.22
C HIS A 138 5.82 -14.61 -6.92
N ILE A 139 5.41 -13.59 -6.17
CA ILE A 139 4.00 -13.39 -5.80
C ILE A 139 3.41 -12.22 -6.57
N LEU A 140 4.05 -11.06 -6.49
CA LEU A 140 3.55 -9.79 -6.99
C LEU A 140 4.17 -9.38 -8.33
N ARG A 141 4.89 -10.28 -9.00
CA ARG A 141 5.42 -10.04 -10.34
C ARG A 141 4.26 -9.99 -11.34
N THR A 142 4.22 -8.90 -12.11
CA THR A 142 3.37 -8.74 -13.28
C THR A 142 4.29 -8.56 -14.48
N GLY A 143 4.07 -9.30 -15.57
CA GLY A 143 5.04 -9.42 -16.67
C GLY A 143 5.58 -8.07 -17.16
N GLU A 144 4.69 -7.19 -17.60
CA GLU A 144 5.04 -5.91 -18.24
C GLU A 144 5.24 -4.77 -17.24
N VAL A 145 4.57 -4.79 -16.08
CA VAL A 145 4.46 -3.62 -15.18
C VAL A 145 5.30 -3.78 -13.89
N GLY A 146 6.23 -4.74 -13.89
CA GLY A 146 7.11 -5.02 -12.76
C GLY A 146 6.36 -5.58 -11.55
N SER A 147 6.85 -5.28 -10.34
CA SER A 147 6.26 -5.76 -9.10
C SER A 147 5.16 -4.83 -8.56
N LEU A 148 4.08 -5.41 -8.04
CA LEU A 148 3.02 -4.67 -7.32
C LEU A 148 3.42 -4.23 -5.90
N LEU A 149 4.60 -4.61 -5.42
CA LEU A 149 5.22 -4.06 -4.21
C LEU A 149 6.22 -2.96 -4.57
N LEU A 150 5.88 -1.73 -4.19
CA LEU A 150 6.64 -0.50 -4.40
C LEU A 150 7.50 -0.19 -3.17
N THR A 151 8.61 0.50 -3.42
CA THR A 151 9.45 1.10 -2.37
C THR A 151 9.56 2.59 -2.60
N LEU A 152 9.13 3.36 -1.60
CA LEU A 152 9.22 4.80 -1.58
C LEU A 152 10.35 5.18 -0.62
N ARG A 153 11.24 6.07 -1.04
CA ARG A 153 12.33 6.60 -0.22
C ARG A 153 12.15 8.10 -0.11
N SER A 154 11.98 8.60 1.11
CA SER A 154 11.83 10.03 1.39
C SER A 154 12.39 10.32 2.77
N GLY A 155 13.21 11.37 2.90
CA GLY A 155 13.74 11.81 4.20
C GLY A 155 14.56 10.76 4.97
N GLY A 156 15.22 9.83 4.28
CA GLY A 156 15.98 8.74 4.90
C GLY A 156 15.15 7.53 5.34
N GLU A 157 13.81 7.63 5.26
CA GLU A 157 12.91 6.53 5.58
C GLU A 157 12.62 5.68 4.34
N THR A 158 12.52 4.36 4.53
CA THR A 158 12.10 3.41 3.51
C THR A 158 10.68 2.92 3.82
N ILE A 159 9.76 3.20 2.91
CA ILE A 159 8.34 2.80 3.01
C ILE A 159 8.06 1.75 1.94
N PHE A 160 7.42 0.66 2.35
CA PHE A 160 6.90 -0.36 1.43
C PHE A 160 5.43 -0.08 1.19
N LYS A 161 4.98 -0.17 -0.06
CA LYS A 161 3.59 0.09 -0.44
C LYS A 161 3.09 -0.91 -1.48
N LEU A 162 1.93 -1.51 -1.27
CA LEU A 162 1.26 -2.29 -2.31
C LEU A 162 0.57 -1.36 -3.32
N ALA A 163 0.52 -1.80 -4.58
CA ALA A 163 -0.25 -1.13 -5.61
C ALA A 163 -1.72 -0.99 -5.21
N GLY A 164 -2.39 0.05 -5.73
CA GLY A 164 -3.79 0.33 -5.43
C GLY A 164 -4.77 -0.66 -6.07
N GLN A 165 -6.05 -0.53 -5.72
CA GLN A 165 -7.14 -1.44 -6.10
C GLN A 165 -7.23 -1.74 -7.62
N HIS A 166 -6.85 -0.77 -8.46
CA HIS A 166 -6.90 -0.89 -9.92
C HIS A 166 -5.84 -1.86 -10.50
N ARG A 167 -4.74 -2.10 -9.77
CA ARG A 167 -3.65 -3.02 -10.17
C ARG A 167 -3.56 -4.26 -9.27
N LEU A 168 -3.88 -4.12 -8.01
CA LEU A 168 -3.97 -5.22 -7.04
C LEU A 168 -5.33 -5.13 -6.36
N TRP A 169 -6.29 -5.91 -6.84
CA TRP A 169 -7.63 -5.87 -6.27
C TRP A 169 -7.70 -6.75 -5.04
N VAL A 170 -8.31 -6.24 -3.98
CA VAL A 170 -8.50 -6.92 -2.70
C VAL A 170 -9.97 -6.81 -2.34
N ASP A 171 -10.61 -7.92 -2.03
CA ASP A 171 -12.03 -7.99 -1.69
C ASP A 171 -12.41 -7.10 -0.48
N ALA A 172 -11.62 -7.11 0.59
CA ALA A 172 -11.84 -6.28 1.76
C ALA A 172 -11.80 -4.77 1.43
N ASP A 173 -10.91 -4.36 0.52
CA ASP A 173 -10.82 -2.97 0.09
C ASP A 173 -11.96 -2.59 -0.86
N ALA A 174 -12.38 -3.52 -1.72
CA ALA A 174 -13.58 -3.35 -2.55
C ALA A 174 -14.83 -3.19 -1.68
N LEU A 175 -14.99 -4.04 -0.66
CA LEU A 175 -16.06 -3.98 0.34
C LEU A 175 -16.12 -2.59 0.97
N LEU A 176 -15.02 -2.12 1.56
CA LEU A 176 -14.99 -0.80 2.23
C LEU A 176 -15.21 0.37 1.25
N SER A 177 -14.76 0.23 0.00
CA SER A 177 -15.01 1.22 -1.04
C SER A 177 -16.49 1.29 -1.40
N LEU A 178 -17.16 0.15 -1.61
CA LEU A 178 -18.58 0.07 -1.93
C LEU A 178 -19.43 0.60 -0.76
N VAL A 179 -19.08 0.28 0.49
CA VAL A 179 -19.72 0.87 1.68
C VAL A 179 -19.63 2.39 1.65
N SER A 180 -18.45 2.94 1.37
CA SER A 180 -18.26 4.39 1.29
C SER A 180 -19.07 5.01 0.14
N GLN A 181 -19.18 4.32 -0.99
CA GLN A 181 -20.00 4.75 -2.12
C GLN A 181 -21.48 4.73 -1.78
N ALA A 182 -21.98 3.67 -1.13
CA ALA A 182 -23.38 3.55 -0.72
C ALA A 182 -23.80 4.65 0.27
N LEU A 183 -22.91 4.98 1.22
CA LEU A 183 -23.16 6.10 2.15
C LEU A 183 -23.19 7.44 1.43
N ARG A 184 -22.31 7.69 0.45
CA ARG A 184 -22.34 8.91 -0.35
C ARG A 184 -23.59 9.02 -1.23
N ALA A 185 -23.99 7.91 -1.86
CA ALA A 185 -25.19 7.83 -2.67
C ALA A 185 -26.44 8.22 -1.84
N GLU A 186 -26.56 7.66 -0.64
CA GLU A 186 -27.63 8.01 0.30
C GLU A 186 -27.61 9.50 0.68
N CYS A 187 -26.45 10.06 1.03
CA CYS A 187 -26.34 11.49 1.34
C CYS A 187 -26.73 12.40 0.16
N GLN A 188 -26.64 11.89 -1.07
CA GLN A 188 -27.04 12.58 -2.30
C GLN A 188 -28.49 12.28 -2.71
N GLY A 189 -29.26 11.58 -1.86
CA GLY A 189 -30.64 11.19 -2.14
C GLY A 189 -30.80 10.12 -3.22
N GLN A 190 -29.71 9.42 -3.57
CA GLN A 190 -29.72 8.31 -4.51
C GLN A 190 -30.02 6.99 -3.78
N ASP A 191 -30.57 6.01 -4.49
CA ASP A 191 -30.81 4.68 -3.94
C ASP A 191 -29.49 3.95 -3.65
N PRO A 192 -29.16 3.64 -2.38
CA PRO A 192 -27.94 2.92 -2.06
C PRO A 192 -28.09 1.40 -2.24
N LEU A 193 -29.31 0.87 -2.43
CA LEU A 193 -29.59 -0.57 -2.38
C LEU A 193 -28.69 -1.42 -3.30
N PRO A 194 -28.48 -1.09 -4.58
CA PRO A 194 -27.63 -1.91 -5.46
C PRO A 194 -26.18 -2.02 -4.95
N LEU A 195 -25.64 -0.93 -4.40
CA LEU A 195 -24.29 -0.92 -3.84
C LEU A 195 -24.22 -1.77 -2.56
N LEU A 196 -25.26 -1.72 -1.72
CA LEU A 196 -25.33 -2.50 -0.49
C LEU A 196 -25.46 -4.01 -0.77
N GLU A 197 -26.23 -4.38 -1.79
CA GLU A 197 -26.33 -5.77 -2.27
C GLU A 197 -24.97 -6.28 -2.76
N GLU A 198 -24.25 -5.47 -3.54
CA GLU A 198 -22.90 -5.83 -4.01
C GLU A 198 -21.92 -6.02 -2.84
N VAL A 199 -21.96 -5.15 -1.81
CA VAL A 199 -21.19 -5.32 -0.57
C VAL A 199 -21.48 -6.68 0.08
N HIS A 200 -22.75 -7.08 0.12
CA HIS A 200 -23.16 -8.36 0.73
C HIS A 200 -22.57 -9.56 -0.01
N THR A 201 -22.48 -9.51 -1.35
CA THR A 201 -21.86 -10.59 -2.15
C THR A 201 -20.38 -10.79 -1.85
N LEU A 202 -19.66 -9.74 -1.44
CA LEU A 202 -18.24 -9.82 -1.10
C LEU A 202 -17.98 -10.33 0.32
N ALA A 203 -18.98 -10.31 1.20
CA ALA A 203 -18.83 -10.59 2.63
C ALA A 203 -18.76 -12.10 2.95
N GLY A 204 -17.99 -12.87 2.19
CA GLY A 204 -18.01 -14.34 2.13
C GLY A 204 -17.46 -15.08 3.36
N GLY A 205 -16.71 -14.41 4.23
CA GLY A 205 -16.09 -15.06 5.39
C GLY A 205 -15.42 -14.08 6.34
N GLU A 206 -14.68 -14.61 7.30
CA GLU A 206 -13.93 -13.82 8.27
C GLU A 206 -12.65 -13.25 7.63
N PHE A 207 -12.30 -12.00 7.92
CA PHE A 207 -11.14 -11.35 7.29
C PHE A 207 -9.83 -12.04 7.71
N LEU A 208 -9.00 -12.52 6.79
CA LEU A 208 -7.79 -13.31 7.10
C LEU A 208 -8.11 -14.44 8.09
N GLU A 209 -8.97 -15.36 7.66
CA GLU A 209 -9.45 -16.49 8.47
C GLU A 209 -8.30 -17.40 8.94
N ASP A 210 -7.22 -17.52 8.16
CA ASP A 210 -6.03 -18.29 8.57
C ASP A 210 -5.20 -17.59 9.67
N ASP A 211 -5.43 -16.30 9.95
CA ASP A 211 -4.63 -15.47 10.87
C ASP A 211 -5.50 -14.78 11.94
N LEU A 212 -6.42 -15.53 12.56
CA LEU A 212 -7.39 -14.98 13.54
C LEU A 212 -6.75 -14.31 14.75
N TYR A 213 -5.60 -14.82 15.20
CA TYR A 213 -4.89 -14.35 16.39
C TYR A 213 -3.74 -13.39 16.08
N ALA A 214 -3.54 -13.03 14.81
CA ALA A 214 -2.51 -12.06 14.47
C ALA A 214 -2.90 -10.66 14.96
N GLU A 215 -2.12 -10.09 15.87
CA GLU A 215 -2.37 -8.76 16.44
C GLU A 215 -2.43 -7.67 15.36
N TRP A 216 -1.53 -7.73 14.38
CA TRP A 216 -1.50 -6.77 13.26
C TRP A 216 -2.76 -6.82 12.37
N ALA A 217 -3.55 -7.91 12.42
CA ALA A 217 -4.79 -8.03 11.65
C ALA A 217 -6.00 -7.43 12.39
N GLN A 218 -5.97 -7.35 13.72
CA GLN A 218 -7.15 -7.01 14.53
C GLN A 218 -7.77 -5.63 14.21
N PRO A 219 -6.99 -4.54 14.05
CA PRO A 219 -7.59 -3.24 13.74
C PRO A 219 -8.34 -3.24 12.40
N ARG A 220 -7.79 -3.92 11.39
CA ARG A 220 -8.41 -4.03 10.06
C ARG A 220 -9.63 -4.92 10.10
N ARG A 221 -9.54 -6.07 10.79
CA ARG A 221 -10.65 -7.00 11.04
C ARG A 221 -11.82 -6.30 11.70
N HIS A 222 -11.57 -5.55 12.78
CA HIS A 222 -12.60 -4.78 13.47
C HIS A 222 -13.28 -3.77 12.54
N THR A 223 -12.50 -3.04 11.73
CA THR A 223 -13.02 -2.09 10.74
C THR A 223 -13.97 -2.77 9.74
N ILE A 224 -13.55 -3.91 9.19
CA ILE A 224 -14.32 -4.67 8.20
C ILE A 224 -15.60 -5.24 8.84
N ASN A 225 -15.49 -5.82 10.03
CA ASN A 225 -16.65 -6.40 10.73
C ASN A 225 -17.66 -5.31 11.12
N GLY A 226 -17.20 -4.14 11.57
CA GLY A 226 -18.06 -2.99 11.80
C GLY A 226 -18.81 -2.54 10.54
N ALA A 227 -18.12 -2.48 9.40
CA ALA A 227 -18.73 -2.16 8.11
C ALA A 227 -19.77 -3.22 7.70
N ARG A 228 -19.44 -4.52 7.81
CA ARG A 228 -20.36 -5.63 7.48
C ARG A 228 -21.65 -5.56 8.31
N HIS A 229 -21.54 -5.40 9.63
CA HIS A 229 -22.71 -5.29 10.50
C HIS A 229 -23.59 -4.11 10.12
N ARG A 230 -23.00 -2.93 9.90
CA ARG A 230 -23.75 -1.73 9.51
C ARG A 230 -24.54 -1.93 8.22
N ILE A 231 -23.95 -2.62 7.24
CA ILE A 231 -24.58 -2.84 5.94
C ILE A 231 -25.70 -3.85 6.03
N LEU A 232 -25.51 -4.94 6.78
CA LEU A 232 -26.56 -5.93 7.02
C LEU A 232 -27.79 -5.28 7.66
N PHE A 233 -27.61 -4.47 8.71
CA PHE A 233 -28.72 -3.74 9.32
C PHE A 233 -29.44 -2.84 8.32
N LYS A 234 -28.69 -2.12 7.50
CA LYS A 234 -29.26 -1.20 6.51
C LYS A 234 -30.03 -1.91 5.39
N LEU A 235 -29.52 -3.05 4.90
CA LEU A 235 -30.23 -3.87 3.93
C LEU A 235 -31.58 -4.37 4.48
N VAL A 236 -31.57 -4.87 5.72
CA VAL A 236 -32.82 -5.30 6.40
C VAL A 236 -33.82 -4.15 6.52
N GLU A 237 -33.36 -2.95 6.86
CA GLU A 237 -34.26 -1.78 6.95
C GLU A 237 -34.86 -1.38 5.60
N LEU A 238 -34.08 -1.45 4.51
CA LEU A 238 -34.53 -1.12 3.16
C LEU A 238 -35.54 -2.13 2.64
N TYR A 239 -35.25 -3.43 2.72
CA TYR A 239 -36.19 -4.45 2.26
C TYR A 239 -37.51 -4.45 3.07
N ARG A 240 -37.44 -4.20 4.38
CA ARG A 240 -38.66 -4.09 5.20
C ARG A 240 -39.50 -2.86 4.83
N LYS A 241 -38.87 -1.76 4.39
CA LYS A 241 -39.61 -0.58 3.90
C LYS A 241 -40.25 -0.88 2.55
N ASP A 242 -39.56 -1.57 1.67
CA ASP A 242 -40.07 -1.96 0.35
C ASP A 242 -41.27 -2.92 0.46
N GLU A 243 -41.20 -3.95 1.30
CA GLU A 243 -42.33 -4.85 1.60
C GLU A 243 -43.55 -4.11 2.17
N ARG A 244 -43.34 -3.05 2.96
CA ARG A 244 -44.42 -2.22 3.50
C ARG A 244 -45.05 -1.30 2.46
N VAL A 245 -44.28 -0.88 1.45
CA VAL A 245 -44.77 -0.06 0.33
C VAL A 245 -45.50 -0.92 -0.70
N GLY A 246 -45.07 -2.18 -0.92
CA GLY A 246 -45.75 -3.12 -1.81
C GLY A 246 -47.08 -3.68 -1.29
N LEU A 247 -47.35 -3.56 0.01
CA LEU A 247 -48.61 -4.00 0.66
C LEU A 247 -49.62 -2.86 0.90
N ALA A 248 -49.27 -1.62 0.57
CA ALA A 248 -50.09 -0.41 0.78
C ALA A 248 -50.71 0.08 -0.53
#